data_AF-A0A8E6L766-F1
#
_entry.id   AF-A0A8E6L766-F1
#
_cell.length_a   1.000
_cell.length_b   1.000
_cell.length_c   1.000
_cell.angle_alpha   90.00
_cell.angle_beta   90.00
_cell.angle_gamma   90.00
#
_symmetry.space_group_name_H-M   'P 1'
#
loop_
_entity.id
_entity.type
_entity.pdbx_description
1 polymer ?
#
loop_
_entity_poly.entity_id
_entity_poly.type
_entity_poly.pdbx_seq_one_letter_code
_entity_poly.pdbx_strand_id
1 'polypeptide(L)'
;MALISCFTGPEGLQGVLTCLRDTEGLTGILVVVGLLTGWLVVQYLAGARRERRAWESRPGMPVPPAHFGSAWHADVVHASANREYYQIMLAELEKAVTDAGYELTRDGSQRVTLPEADRQKISRRVFRARQLDMTPRVTEQMMKDSEDAAVNDGYAGRWLTVLIRGSESAGWYITKPQTTH
;
A
#
# COMPACT_ATOMS: atom_id res chain seq x y z
N MET A 1 -28.76 -27.06 10.50
CA MET A 1 -28.93 -25.60 10.50
C MET A 1 -28.80 -25.04 11.92
N ALA A 2 -27.61 -25.12 12.54
CA ALA A 2 -27.38 -24.63 13.91
C ALA A 2 -26.06 -23.82 14.06
N LEU A 3 -25.35 -23.53 12.95
CA LEU A 3 -24.05 -22.86 12.98
C LEU A 3 -24.12 -21.34 12.72
N ILE A 4 -25.27 -20.83 12.27
CA ILE A 4 -25.41 -19.41 11.88
C ILE A 4 -25.87 -18.55 13.07
N SER A 5 -26.39 -19.14 14.15
CA SER A 5 -26.92 -18.38 15.30
C SER A 5 -25.85 -17.91 16.32
N CYS A 6 -24.62 -18.42 16.30
CA CYS A 6 -23.56 -17.91 17.20
C CYS A 6 -22.99 -16.54 16.74
N PHE A 7 -23.23 -16.12 15.49
CA PHE A 7 -22.59 -14.92 14.93
C PHE A 7 -23.48 -13.67 14.92
N THR A 8 -24.76 -13.77 15.29
CA THR A 8 -25.74 -12.67 15.16
C THR A 8 -26.40 -12.25 16.47
N GLY A 9 -25.88 -12.70 17.61
CA GLY A 9 -26.36 -12.30 18.95
C GLY A 9 -25.78 -10.94 19.40
N PRO A 10 -26.53 -10.14 20.19
CA PRO A 10 -26.15 -8.77 20.56
C PRO A 10 -25.07 -8.69 21.66
N GLU A 11 -24.48 -9.81 22.05
CA GLU A 11 -23.49 -9.88 23.12
C GLU A 11 -22.15 -10.30 22.52
N GLY A 12 -21.25 -9.33 22.34
CA GLY A 12 -19.99 -9.47 21.59
C GLY A 12 -19.02 -10.56 22.09
N LEU A 13 -17.80 -10.17 22.48
CA LEU A 13 -16.68 -11.10 22.76
C LEU A 13 -17.01 -12.19 23.80
N GLN A 14 -18.00 -11.98 24.67
CA GLN A 14 -18.52 -12.97 25.62
C GLN A 14 -19.32 -14.10 24.98
N GLY A 15 -20.09 -13.86 23.91
CA GLY A 15 -20.84 -14.90 23.18
C GLY A 15 -19.94 -15.86 22.40
N VAL A 16 -18.79 -15.37 21.94
CA VAL A 16 -17.76 -16.20 21.29
C VAL A 16 -17.07 -17.11 22.29
N LEU A 17 -16.82 -16.60 23.50
CA LEU A 17 -16.21 -17.37 24.61
C LEU A 17 -17.14 -18.47 25.14
N THR A 18 -18.46 -18.30 25.08
CA THR A 18 -19.43 -19.33 25.47
C THR A 18 -19.64 -20.38 24.37
N CYS A 19 -19.72 -20.03 23.08
CA CYS A 19 -19.75 -21.05 22.00
C CYS A 19 -18.43 -21.87 21.92
N LEU A 20 -17.28 -21.29 22.30
CA LEU A 20 -16.01 -22.03 22.45
C LEU A 20 -15.98 -22.99 23.65
N ARG A 21 -16.87 -22.78 24.64
CA ARG A 21 -16.97 -23.62 25.84
C ARG A 21 -17.97 -24.77 25.67
N ASP A 22 -18.99 -24.58 24.83
CA ASP A 22 -20.05 -25.57 24.54
C ASP A 22 -19.75 -26.47 23.34
N THR A 23 -18.78 -26.12 22.49
CA THR A 23 -18.30 -27.04 21.45
C THR A 23 -17.17 -27.90 22.03
N GLU A 24 -17.48 -29.18 22.26
CA GLU A 24 -16.56 -30.23 22.69
C GLU A 24 -15.14 -29.98 22.14
N GLY A 25 -14.15 -29.91 23.03
CA GLY A 25 -12.88 -29.20 22.85
C GLY A 25 -12.05 -29.48 21.60
N LEU A 26 -12.41 -30.46 20.78
CA LEU A 26 -11.78 -30.77 19.50
C LEU A 26 -11.83 -29.60 18.51
N THR A 27 -12.98 -28.90 18.38
CA THR A 27 -13.14 -27.79 17.42
C THR A 27 -12.32 -26.56 17.82
N GLY A 28 -12.28 -26.23 19.10
CA GLY A 28 -11.43 -25.15 19.62
C GLY A 28 -9.93 -25.45 19.42
N ILE A 29 -9.51 -26.69 19.66
CA ILE A 29 -8.13 -27.13 19.43
C ILE A 29 -7.76 -27.01 17.94
N LEU A 30 -8.63 -27.42 17.01
CA LEU A 30 -8.35 -27.34 15.57
C LEU A 30 -8.15 -25.90 15.09
N VAL A 31 -8.92 -24.94 15.59
CA VAL A 31 -8.75 -23.52 15.24
C VAL A 31 -7.40 -22.99 15.74
N VAL A 32 -7.02 -23.31 16.98
CA VAL A 32 -5.73 -22.90 17.55
C VAL A 32 -4.57 -23.52 16.78
N VAL A 33 -4.66 -24.80 16.42
CA VAL A 33 -3.64 -25.48 15.60
C VAL A 33 -3.54 -24.84 14.21
N GLY A 34 -4.67 -24.47 13.58
CA GLY A 34 -4.68 -23.77 12.29
C GLY A 34 -3.99 -22.41 12.35
N LEU A 35 -4.25 -21.63 13.41
CA LEU A 35 -3.61 -20.33 13.61
C LEU A 35 -2.10 -20.47 13.87
N LEU A 36 -1.69 -21.46 14.67
CA LEU A 36 -0.28 -21.71 14.97
C LEU A 36 0.49 -22.20 13.73
N THR A 37 -0.10 -23.07 12.93
CA THR A 37 0.51 -23.53 11.66
C THR A 37 0.60 -22.39 10.65
N GLY A 38 -0.45 -21.57 10.50
CA GLY A 38 -0.40 -20.37 9.67
C GLY A 38 0.69 -19.39 10.12
N TRP A 39 0.80 -19.14 11.43
CA TRP A 39 1.85 -18.30 12.00
C TRP A 39 3.27 -18.87 11.74
N LEU A 40 3.46 -20.17 11.96
CA LEU A 40 4.73 -20.86 11.69
C LEU A 40 5.12 -20.79 10.22
N VAL A 41 4.17 -20.96 9.30
CA VAL A 41 4.42 -20.84 7.85
C VAL A 41 4.83 -19.41 7.49
N VAL A 42 4.15 -18.39 8.03
CA VAL A 42 4.54 -16.99 7.81
C VAL A 42 5.95 -16.71 8.33
N GLN A 43 6.28 -17.21 9.52
CA GLN A 43 7.61 -17.06 10.10
C GLN A 43 8.68 -17.80 9.30
N TYR A 44 8.38 -19.02 8.83
CA TYR A 44 9.27 -19.79 7.97
C TYR A 44 9.51 -19.09 6.63
N LEU A 45 8.47 -18.56 5.98
CA LEU A 45 8.60 -17.81 4.74
C LEU A 45 9.36 -16.49 4.94
N ALA A 46 9.14 -15.80 6.06
CA ALA A 46 9.90 -14.61 6.42
C ALA A 46 11.38 -14.95 6.69
N GLY A 47 11.66 -16.06 7.37
CA GLY A 47 12.99 -16.61 7.59
C GLY A 47 13.69 -16.98 6.28
N ALA A 48 13.03 -17.76 5.41
CA ALA A 48 13.54 -18.15 4.11
C ALA A 48 13.83 -16.93 3.21
N ARG A 49 13.03 -15.86 3.28
CA ARG A 49 13.32 -14.59 2.59
C ARG A 49 14.55 -13.89 3.17
N ARG A 50 14.74 -13.91 4.49
CA ARG A 50 15.95 -13.35 5.13
C ARG A 50 17.19 -14.16 4.76
N GLU A 51 17.09 -15.49 4.74
CA GLU A 51 18.18 -16.38 4.35
C GLU A 51 18.55 -16.20 2.87
N ARG A 52 17.57 -16.06 1.96
CA ARG A 52 17.86 -15.72 0.56
C ARG A 52 18.60 -14.40 0.44
N ARG A 53 18.12 -13.34 1.11
CA ARG A 53 18.80 -12.04 1.13
C ARG A 53 20.20 -12.11 1.75
N ALA A 54 20.39 -12.95 2.77
CA ALA A 54 21.68 -13.16 3.43
C ALA A 54 22.62 -14.03 2.59
N TRP A 55 22.09 -14.95 1.79
CA TRP A 55 22.85 -15.78 0.85
C TRP A 55 23.27 -14.95 -0.37
N GLU A 56 22.40 -14.07 -0.87
CA GLU A 56 22.69 -13.08 -1.91
C GLU A 56 23.74 -12.05 -1.47
N SER A 57 23.91 -11.81 -0.17
CA SER A 57 24.92 -10.89 0.38
C SER A 57 26.21 -11.56 0.86
N ARG A 58 26.35 -12.90 0.77
CA ARG A 58 27.59 -13.61 1.13
C ARG A 58 28.68 -13.33 0.08
N PRO A 59 29.82 -12.73 0.46
CA PRO A 59 30.95 -12.58 -0.45
C PRO A 59 31.48 -13.95 -0.87
N GLY A 60 31.66 -14.17 -2.17
CA GLY A 60 32.34 -15.36 -2.71
C GLY A 60 31.46 -16.48 -3.28
N MET A 61 30.13 -16.33 -3.30
CA MET A 61 29.29 -17.20 -4.12
C MET A 61 29.41 -16.79 -5.60
N PRO A 62 29.60 -17.72 -6.55
CA PRO A 62 29.55 -17.40 -7.97
C PRO A 62 28.11 -16.98 -8.28
N VAL A 63 27.89 -15.66 -8.38
CA VAL A 63 26.66 -15.11 -8.94
C VAL A 63 26.56 -15.70 -10.35
N PRO A 64 25.47 -16.41 -10.70
CA PRO A 64 25.25 -16.84 -12.07
C PRO A 64 25.45 -15.62 -12.97
N PRO A 65 26.28 -15.72 -14.03
CA PRO A 65 26.61 -14.56 -14.85
C PRO A 65 25.32 -13.84 -15.23
N ALA A 66 25.24 -12.55 -14.89
CA ALA A 66 24.05 -11.76 -15.12
C ALA A 66 23.75 -11.76 -16.63
N HIS A 67 22.77 -12.56 -17.04
CA HIS A 67 22.37 -12.62 -18.43
C HIS A 67 21.56 -11.38 -18.77
N PHE A 68 21.93 -10.73 -19.87
CA PHE A 68 21.12 -9.67 -20.45
C PHE A 68 19.71 -10.23 -20.73
N GLY A 69 18.69 -9.54 -20.22
CA GLY A 69 17.28 -9.97 -20.32
C GLY A 69 16.83 -10.99 -19.26
N SER A 70 17.66 -11.30 -18.26
CA SER A 70 17.25 -12.09 -17.10
C SER A 70 16.24 -11.36 -16.22
N ALA A 71 15.54 -12.09 -15.34
CA ALA A 71 14.64 -11.52 -14.35
C ALA A 71 15.35 -10.49 -13.45
N TRP A 72 16.57 -10.79 -13.00
CA TRP A 72 17.39 -9.83 -12.25
C TRP A 72 17.66 -8.55 -13.06
N HIS A 73 18.01 -8.67 -14.34
CA HIS A 73 18.23 -7.50 -15.19
C HIS A 73 16.94 -6.66 -15.33
N ALA A 74 15.79 -7.31 -15.49
CA ALA A 74 14.50 -6.64 -15.54
C ALA A 74 14.16 -5.92 -14.21
N ASP A 75 14.44 -6.54 -13.06
CA ASP A 75 14.22 -5.92 -11.74
C ASP A 75 15.10 -4.68 -11.55
N VAL A 76 16.36 -4.75 -11.98
CA VAL A 76 17.29 -3.61 -11.94
C VAL A 76 16.82 -2.48 -12.86
N VAL A 77 16.44 -2.79 -14.11
CA VAL A 77 15.90 -1.80 -15.06
C VAL A 77 14.61 -1.20 -14.52
N HIS A 78 13.71 -2.00 -13.95
CA HIS A 78 12.47 -1.54 -13.33
C HIS A 78 12.75 -0.60 -12.16
N ALA A 79 13.65 -0.96 -11.24
CA ALA A 79 14.02 -0.11 -10.12
C ALA A 79 14.66 1.20 -10.59
N SER A 80 15.50 1.16 -11.63
CA SER A 80 16.14 2.33 -12.22
C SER A 80 15.12 3.25 -12.89
N ALA A 81 14.32 2.71 -13.82
CA ALA A 81 13.38 3.49 -14.63
C ALA A 81 12.24 4.09 -13.80
N ASN A 82 11.76 3.36 -12.79
CA ASN A 82 10.62 3.82 -12.01
C ASN A 82 11.02 4.73 -10.85
N ARG A 83 12.30 4.80 -10.45
CA ARG A 83 12.72 5.63 -9.32
C ARG A 83 12.41 7.10 -9.56
N GLU A 84 12.88 7.65 -10.68
CA GLU A 84 12.68 9.07 -11.03
C GLU A 84 11.19 9.35 -11.25
N TYR A 85 10.50 8.47 -11.97
CA TYR A 85 9.06 8.51 -12.19
C TYR A 85 8.25 8.63 -10.89
N TYR A 86 8.53 7.78 -9.88
CA TYR A 86 7.85 7.87 -8.58
C TYR A 86 8.29 9.09 -7.77
N GLN A 87 9.54 9.53 -7.88
CA GLN A 87 10.01 10.74 -7.20
C GLN A 87 9.26 11.99 -7.67
N ILE A 88 9.02 12.13 -8.98
CA ILE A 88 8.25 13.25 -9.55
C ILE A 88 6.82 13.25 -9.00
N MET A 89 6.16 12.09 -9.01
CA MET A 89 4.80 11.98 -8.49
C MET A 89 4.71 12.22 -6.97
N LEU A 90 5.69 11.76 -6.20
CA LEU A 90 5.75 11.99 -4.75
C LEU A 90 5.99 13.47 -4.43
N ALA A 91 6.84 14.15 -5.20
CA ALA A 91 7.05 15.59 -5.06
C ALA A 91 5.78 16.38 -5.41
N GLU A 92 5.02 15.96 -6.44
CA GLU A 92 3.75 16.59 -6.75
C GLU A 92 2.68 16.29 -5.69
N LEU A 93 2.66 15.09 -5.13
CA LEU A 93 1.78 14.73 -4.02
C LEU A 93 2.04 15.63 -2.80
N GLU A 94 3.29 15.81 -2.39
CA GLU A 94 3.67 16.68 -1.27
C GLU A 94 3.15 18.11 -1.48
N LYS A 95 3.39 18.69 -2.67
CA LYS A 95 2.89 20.03 -3.02
C LYS A 95 1.36 20.08 -2.99
N ALA A 96 0.69 19.12 -3.62
CA ALA A 96 -0.76 19.10 -3.72
C ALA A 96 -1.46 18.93 -2.37
N VAL A 97 -0.87 18.14 -1.47
CA VAL A 97 -1.35 17.95 -0.10
C VAL A 97 -1.14 19.22 0.71
N THR A 98 0.03 19.85 0.60
CA THR A 98 0.35 21.13 1.27
C THR A 98 -0.58 22.25 0.81
N ASP A 99 -0.78 22.40 -0.51
CA ASP A 99 -1.66 23.41 -1.09
C ASP A 99 -3.14 23.20 -0.71
N ALA A 100 -3.52 21.96 -0.38
CA ALA A 100 -4.85 21.63 0.13
C ALA A 100 -4.98 21.81 1.65
N GLY A 101 -3.93 22.30 2.34
CA GLY A 101 -3.95 22.60 3.77
C GLY A 101 -3.67 21.40 4.68
N TYR A 102 -2.97 20.40 4.17
CA TYR A 102 -2.54 19.21 4.91
C TYR A 102 -1.01 19.13 5.00
N GLU A 103 -0.49 18.23 5.83
CA GLU A 103 0.95 18.00 5.99
C GLU A 103 1.28 16.52 5.83
N LEU A 104 2.54 16.22 5.49
CA LEU A 104 3.10 14.87 5.53
C LEU A 104 3.94 14.71 6.79
N THR A 105 3.51 13.83 7.69
CA THR A 105 4.19 13.61 8.98
C THR A 105 4.51 12.14 9.22
N ARG A 106 5.30 11.89 10.26
CA ARG A 106 5.64 10.53 10.73
C ARG A 106 4.64 9.98 11.75
N ASP A 107 3.69 10.80 12.22
CA ASP A 107 2.70 10.40 13.23
C ASP A 107 1.46 9.80 12.57
N GLY A 108 1.43 8.47 12.47
CA GLY A 108 0.29 7.76 11.89
C GLY A 108 -0.99 7.82 12.73
N SER A 109 -0.93 8.23 14.00
CA SER A 109 -2.12 8.34 14.85
C SER A 109 -3.03 9.52 14.45
N GLN A 110 -2.46 10.53 13.80
CA GLN A 110 -3.16 11.73 13.32
C GLN A 110 -3.55 11.64 11.84
N ARG A 111 -3.39 10.47 11.22
CA ARG A 111 -3.71 10.26 9.81
C ARG A 111 -5.16 10.65 9.53
N VAL A 112 -5.37 11.44 8.49
CA VAL A 112 -6.69 11.81 8.01
C VAL A 112 -7.10 11.06 6.75
N THR A 113 -8.42 10.88 6.60
CA THR A 113 -9.02 10.51 5.32
C THR A 113 -9.37 11.79 4.58
N LEU A 114 -8.83 11.97 3.37
CA LEU A 114 -9.10 13.14 2.55
C LEU A 114 -10.58 13.21 2.16
N PRO A 115 -11.25 14.36 2.30
CA PRO A 115 -12.56 14.61 1.70
C PRO A 115 -12.51 14.41 0.18
N GLU A 116 -13.63 13.98 -0.41
CA GLU A 116 -13.68 13.63 -1.84
C GLU A 116 -13.27 14.80 -2.76
N ALA A 117 -13.67 16.03 -2.41
CA ALA A 117 -13.29 17.22 -3.20
C ALA A 117 -11.77 17.44 -3.24
N ASP A 118 -11.07 17.26 -2.12
CA ASP A 118 -9.62 17.40 -2.05
C ASP A 118 -8.94 16.21 -2.73
N ARG A 119 -9.48 15.01 -2.54
CA ARG A 119 -9.02 13.79 -3.19
C ARG A 119 -9.04 13.94 -4.71
N GLN A 120 -10.12 14.49 -5.29
CA GLN A 120 -10.22 14.75 -6.73
C GLN A 120 -9.16 15.76 -7.19
N LYS A 121 -9.02 16.90 -6.50
CA LYS A 121 -8.02 17.93 -6.83
C LYS A 121 -6.59 17.39 -6.79
N ILE A 122 -6.23 16.69 -5.72
CA ILE A 122 -4.89 16.12 -5.53
C ILE A 122 -4.63 15.04 -6.58
N SER A 123 -5.61 14.15 -6.82
CA SER A 123 -5.45 13.06 -7.79
C SER A 123 -5.24 13.57 -9.22
N ARG A 124 -5.93 14.64 -9.61
CA ARG A 124 -5.75 15.31 -10.90
C ARG A 124 -4.31 15.81 -11.08
N ARG A 125 -3.75 16.48 -10.07
CA ARG A 125 -2.38 17.00 -10.11
C ARG A 125 -1.34 15.89 -10.24
N VAL A 126 -1.47 14.85 -9.43
CA VAL A 126 -0.62 13.65 -9.51
C VAL A 126 -0.70 13.00 -10.89
N PHE A 127 -1.92 12.85 -11.43
CA PHE A 127 -2.14 12.29 -12.76
C PHE A 127 -1.49 13.15 -13.84
N ARG A 128 -1.61 14.47 -13.77
CA ARG A 128 -0.95 15.40 -14.69
C ARG A 128 0.57 15.23 -14.66
N ALA A 129 1.19 15.20 -13.47
CA ALA A 129 2.63 15.01 -13.32
C ALA A 129 3.09 13.69 -13.94
N ARG A 130 2.35 12.61 -13.68
CA ARG A 130 2.56 11.31 -14.34
C ARG A 130 2.50 11.40 -15.86
N GLN A 131 1.48 12.08 -16.39
CA GLN A 131 1.23 12.13 -17.83
C GLN A 131 2.29 12.97 -18.55
N LEU A 132 2.76 14.06 -17.94
CA LEU A 132 3.84 14.89 -18.48
C LEU A 132 5.17 14.14 -18.54
N ASP A 133 5.47 13.31 -17.53
CA ASP A 133 6.67 12.48 -17.51
C ASP A 133 6.63 11.39 -18.60
N MET A 134 5.50 10.68 -18.71
CA MET A 134 5.35 9.59 -19.69
C MET A 134 5.12 10.07 -21.13
N THR A 135 4.63 11.30 -21.34
CA THR A 135 4.23 11.80 -22.65
C THR A 135 4.61 13.28 -22.81
N PRO A 136 5.90 13.58 -23.06
CA PRO A 136 6.42 14.94 -23.04
C PRO A 136 5.93 15.83 -24.21
N ARG A 137 5.25 15.27 -25.21
CA ARG A 137 4.75 15.98 -26.40
C ARG A 137 3.23 16.03 -26.46
N VAL A 138 2.60 16.36 -25.34
CA VAL A 138 1.16 16.53 -25.22
C VAL A 138 0.82 18.02 -25.23
N THR A 139 -0.25 18.40 -25.94
CA THR A 139 -0.74 19.78 -25.89
C THR A 139 -1.50 20.02 -24.58
N GLU A 140 -1.62 21.28 -24.16
CA GLU A 140 -2.38 21.61 -22.94
C GLU A 140 -3.84 21.16 -23.04
N GLN A 141 -4.45 21.25 -24.22
CA GLN A 141 -5.83 20.80 -24.41
C GLN A 141 -5.95 19.28 -24.24
N MET A 142 -5.07 18.51 -24.89
CA MET A 142 -5.07 17.05 -24.75
C MET A 142 -4.82 16.61 -23.30
N MET A 143 -3.99 17.36 -22.57
CA MET A 143 -3.76 17.11 -21.15
C MET A 143 -5.03 17.33 -20.33
N LYS A 144 -5.71 18.47 -20.50
CA LYS A 144 -6.99 18.75 -19.79
C LYS A 144 -8.05 17.70 -20.08
N ASP A 145 -8.21 17.31 -21.35
CA ASP A 145 -9.16 16.27 -21.74
C ASP A 145 -8.83 14.93 -21.07
N SER A 146 -7.54 14.59 -20.99
CA SER A 146 -7.06 13.36 -20.33
C SER A 146 -7.26 13.41 -18.81
N GLU A 147 -7.01 14.57 -18.18
CA GLU A 147 -7.25 14.77 -16.76
C GLU A 147 -8.74 14.63 -16.41
N ASP A 148 -9.62 15.25 -17.21
CA ASP A 148 -11.07 15.16 -17.01
C ASP A 148 -11.56 13.72 -17.12
N ALA A 149 -11.14 13.00 -18.17
CA ALA A 149 -11.46 11.59 -18.34
C ALA A 149 -10.97 10.75 -17.15
N ALA A 150 -9.71 10.94 -16.73
CA ALA A 150 -9.10 10.16 -15.65
C ALA A 150 -9.69 10.46 -14.27
N VAL A 151 -10.19 11.68 -14.03
CA VAL A 151 -10.92 12.00 -12.79
C VAL A 151 -12.30 11.36 -12.83
N ASN A 152 -13.02 11.48 -13.95
CA ASN A 152 -14.39 10.99 -14.09
C ASN A 152 -14.51 9.46 -14.03
N ASP A 153 -13.53 8.71 -14.57
CA ASP A 153 -13.49 7.24 -14.52
C ASP A 153 -12.78 6.67 -13.27
N GLY A 154 -12.35 7.56 -12.36
CA GLY A 154 -11.65 7.23 -11.13
C GLY A 154 -10.21 6.76 -11.30
N TYR A 155 -9.63 6.79 -12.51
CA TYR A 155 -8.26 6.37 -12.77
C TYR A 155 -7.22 7.23 -12.04
N ALA A 156 -7.41 8.55 -12.02
CA ALA A 156 -6.58 9.47 -11.24
C ALA A 156 -6.63 9.10 -9.73
N GLY A 157 -7.83 8.79 -9.22
CA GLY A 157 -8.02 8.37 -7.83
C GLY A 157 -7.33 7.05 -7.48
N ARG A 158 -7.23 6.11 -8.43
CA ARG A 158 -6.46 4.86 -8.25
C ARG A 158 -4.97 5.16 -8.06
N TRP A 159 -4.39 6.05 -8.87
CA TRP A 159 -2.99 6.45 -8.72
C TRP A 159 -2.70 7.16 -7.40
N LEU A 160 -3.58 8.08 -6.99
CA LEU A 160 -3.47 8.71 -5.68
C LEU A 160 -3.47 7.67 -4.54
N THR A 161 -4.31 6.63 -4.65
CA THR A 161 -4.36 5.55 -3.65
C THR A 161 -3.06 4.76 -3.59
N VAL A 162 -2.43 4.49 -4.74
CA VAL A 162 -1.13 3.80 -4.80
C VAL A 162 -0.06 4.63 -4.08
N LEU A 163 0.01 5.94 -4.37
CA LEU A 163 1.00 6.80 -3.73
C LEU A 163 0.76 6.95 -2.23
N ILE A 164 -0.49 7.14 -1.79
CA ILE A 164 -0.81 7.24 -0.35
C ILE A 164 -0.39 5.95 0.36
N ARG A 165 -0.79 4.77 -0.14
CA ARG A 165 -0.42 3.49 0.48
C ARG A 165 1.10 3.25 0.46
N GLY A 166 1.76 3.64 -0.63
CA GLY A 166 3.22 3.59 -0.73
C GLY A 166 3.89 4.46 0.33
N SER A 167 3.44 5.70 0.48
CA SER A 167 3.91 6.62 1.51
C SER A 167 3.65 6.10 2.93
N GLU A 168 2.45 5.58 3.20
CA GLU A 168 2.10 4.97 4.50
C GLU A 168 3.02 3.79 4.82
N SER A 169 3.31 2.93 3.84
CA SER A 169 4.25 1.80 4.02
C SER A 169 5.69 2.26 4.29
N ALA A 170 6.04 3.47 3.86
CA ALA A 170 7.32 4.12 4.15
C ALA A 170 7.27 4.99 5.43
N GLY A 171 6.16 4.96 6.17
CA GLY A 171 5.96 5.68 7.43
C GLY A 171 5.66 7.17 7.27
N TRP A 172 5.04 7.57 6.15
CA TRP A 172 4.57 8.93 5.91
C TRP A 172 3.05 8.97 5.82
N TYR A 173 2.44 9.90 6.54
CA TYR A 173 0.99 10.00 6.68
C TYR A 173 0.52 11.41 6.38
N ILE A 174 -0.62 11.54 5.71
CA ILE A 174 -1.27 12.83 5.51
C ILE A 174 -2.02 13.18 6.80
N THR A 175 -1.72 14.34 7.38
CA THR A 175 -2.33 14.84 8.63
C THR A 175 -2.82 16.27 8.46
N LYS A 176 -3.59 16.77 9.42
CA LYS A 176 -3.87 18.21 9.51
C LYS A 176 -2.64 18.95 10.07
N PRO A 177 -2.48 20.24 9.77
CA PRO A 177 -1.44 21.07 10.37
C PRO A 177 -1.58 21.06 11.89
N GLN A 178 -0.47 20.97 12.61
CA GLN A 178 -0.51 21.13 14.05
C GLN A 178 -0.81 22.59 14.36
N THR A 179 -1.98 22.86 14.96
CA THR A 179 -2.24 24.14 15.60
C THR A 179 -1.31 24.26 16.80
N THR A 180 -0.17 24.93 16.62
CA THR A 180 0.65 25.40 17.74
C THR A 180 -0.18 26.43 18.51
N HIS A 181 -0.61 26.06 19.71
CA HIS A 181 -1.19 26.97 20.70
C HIS A 181 -0.12 27.78 21.41
#